data_AF-U3TZQ2-F1
#
_entry.id   AF-U3TZQ2-F1
#
_cell.length_a   1.000
_cell.length_b   1.000
_cell.length_c   1.000
_cell.angle_alpha   90.00
_cell.angle_beta   90.00
_cell.angle_gamma   90.00
#
_symmetry.space_group_name_H-M   'P 1'
#
loop_
_entity.id
_entity.type
_entity.pdbx_description
1 polymer ?
#
loop_
_entity_poly.entity_id
_entity_poly.type
_entity_poly.pdbx_seq_one_letter_code
_entity_poly.pdbx_strand_id
1 'polypeptide(L)'
;MPAALAAPRLSQDFVCTHFAPALRQRLKVLKIEKALWDETNLQALIQHCSLRLARDFTPRDRLFLQIFMKYALCQRQTALFSERQRAWLAAKIERSAADDVIHHWQKRCHLAPDVSETDFWTLLFSLIHAPDGSQLADSQAHKLMAAVEALIARFEQLAQTRIKNQQQLKLQLYTHLAQALDRSHFAIGIDNSVALDVARLYPRLLRTTARALQLFSSDFGTQFSAEEVSLVAEFGGWLMQESALQEKQVLLLTGADAALEQLLEQLLREMTLLPINITYQDMLHFQREGAPRDVALVVTPYATALPLYSPPLSCR
;
A
#
# COMPACT_ATOMS: atom_id res chain seq x y z
N MET A 1 14.73 21.24 -7.54
CA MET A 1 13.61 21.40 -6.59
C MET A 1 12.30 21.63 -7.32
N PRO A 2 11.48 20.59 -7.53
CA PRO A 2 10.10 20.77 -8.00
C PRO A 2 9.12 19.92 -7.17
N ALA A 3 8.99 20.19 -5.86
CA ALA A 3 8.01 19.50 -5.00
C ALA A 3 6.87 20.41 -4.51
N ALA A 4 6.90 21.71 -4.80
CA ALA A 4 6.02 22.68 -4.14
C ALA A 4 4.78 23.14 -4.97
N LEU A 5 4.59 22.66 -6.21
CA LEU A 5 3.50 23.17 -7.09
C LEU A 5 2.29 22.24 -7.23
N ALA A 6 2.29 21.05 -6.61
CA ALA A 6 1.18 20.09 -6.73
C ALA A 6 0.10 20.25 -5.62
N ALA A 7 0.46 20.76 -4.45
CA ALA A 7 -0.41 20.78 -3.27
C ALA A 7 -1.72 21.61 -3.39
N PRO A 8 -1.77 22.79 -4.04
CA PRO A 8 -2.98 23.62 -4.03
C PRO A 8 -4.08 23.15 -5.00
N ARG A 9 -3.78 22.23 -5.93
CA ARG A 9 -4.76 21.72 -6.92
C ARG A 9 -5.63 20.59 -6.39
N LEU A 10 -5.32 20.08 -5.20
CA LEU A 10 -6.00 18.95 -4.56
C LEU A 10 -6.84 19.38 -3.35
N SER A 11 -6.90 20.68 -3.02
CA SER A 11 -7.75 21.16 -1.93
C SER A 11 -9.22 21.10 -2.34
N GLN A 12 -10.09 20.79 -1.37
CA GLN A 12 -11.54 20.77 -1.58
C GLN A 12 -12.05 22.09 -2.19
N ASP A 13 -11.54 23.22 -1.70
CA ASP A 13 -11.91 24.55 -2.20
C ASP A 13 -11.55 24.74 -3.67
N PHE A 14 -10.36 24.29 -4.09
CA PHE A 14 -9.95 24.39 -5.49
C PHE A 14 -10.86 23.56 -6.39
N VAL A 15 -11.15 22.32 -6.01
CA VAL A 15 -12.00 21.40 -6.78
C VAL A 15 -13.43 21.93 -6.91
N CYS A 16 -14.00 22.42 -5.81
CA CYS A 16 -15.34 22.99 -5.80
C CYS A 16 -15.45 24.30 -6.60
N THR A 17 -14.38 25.12 -6.59
CA THR A 17 -14.39 26.45 -7.23
C THR A 17 -14.05 26.39 -8.72
N HIS A 18 -13.17 25.49 -9.15
CA HIS A 18 -12.68 25.46 -10.54
C HIS A 18 -13.20 24.27 -11.34
N PHE A 19 -13.30 23.08 -10.73
CA PHE A 19 -13.63 21.86 -11.47
C PHE A 19 -15.15 21.61 -11.55
N ALA A 20 -15.85 21.72 -10.41
CA ALA A 20 -17.29 21.47 -10.35
C ALA A 20 -18.15 22.41 -11.23
N PRO A 21 -17.83 23.71 -11.41
CA PRO A 21 -18.57 24.58 -12.32
C PRO A 21 -18.38 24.20 -13.80
N ALA A 22 -17.14 23.85 -14.20
CA ALA A 22 -16.84 23.43 -15.57
C ALA A 22 -17.61 22.16 -15.96
N LEU A 23 -17.69 21.17 -15.06
CA LEU A 23 -18.52 19.98 -15.26
C LEU A 23 -20.01 20.33 -15.41
N ARG A 24 -20.55 21.20 -14.55
CA ARG A 24 -21.94 21.66 -14.65
C ARG A 24 -22.22 22.35 -15.99
N GLN A 25 -21.29 23.16 -16.49
CA GLN A 25 -21.42 23.79 -17.80
C GLN A 25 -21.41 22.74 -18.93
N ARG A 26 -20.51 21.77 -18.87
CA ARG A 26 -20.45 20.67 -19.86
C ARG A 26 -21.73 19.82 -19.87
N LEU A 27 -22.28 19.47 -18.71
CA LEU A 27 -23.55 18.76 -18.59
C LEU A 27 -24.71 19.51 -19.24
N LYS A 28 -24.75 20.85 -19.07
CA LYS A 28 -25.74 21.71 -19.74
C LYS A 28 -25.58 21.72 -21.26
N VAL A 29 -24.33 21.81 -21.76
CA VAL A 29 -24.04 21.76 -23.21
C VAL A 29 -24.46 20.41 -23.81
N LEU A 30 -24.21 19.32 -23.08
CA LEU A 30 -24.63 17.97 -23.46
C LEU A 30 -26.14 17.71 -23.24
N LYS A 31 -26.87 18.68 -22.70
CA LYS A 31 -28.30 18.61 -22.38
C LYS A 31 -28.69 17.47 -21.44
N ILE A 32 -27.77 17.02 -20.57
CA ILE A 32 -28.04 15.97 -19.58
C ILE A 32 -29.10 16.47 -18.58
N GLU A 33 -30.07 15.61 -18.31
CA GLU A 33 -31.21 15.84 -17.44
C GLU A 33 -30.73 16.30 -16.05
N LYS A 34 -31.20 17.48 -15.62
CA LYS A 34 -30.78 18.09 -14.33
C LYS A 34 -30.97 17.16 -13.14
N ALA A 35 -32.05 16.37 -13.17
CA ALA A 35 -32.38 15.38 -12.14
C ALA A 35 -31.28 14.32 -11.91
N LEU A 36 -30.36 14.14 -12.86
CA LEU A 36 -29.26 13.18 -12.75
C LEU A 36 -28.02 13.73 -12.07
N TRP A 37 -27.87 15.06 -12.00
CA TRP A 37 -26.62 15.68 -11.56
C TRP A 37 -26.78 16.81 -10.53
N ASP A 38 -28.01 17.19 -10.17
CA ASP A 38 -28.22 18.06 -9.01
C ASP A 38 -27.77 17.38 -7.71
N GLU A 39 -27.39 18.19 -6.74
CA GLU A 39 -26.81 17.71 -5.48
C GLU A 39 -27.77 16.82 -4.69
N THR A 40 -29.06 17.15 -4.65
CA THR A 40 -30.05 16.40 -3.87
C THR A 40 -30.19 14.97 -4.41
N ASN A 41 -30.34 14.83 -5.73
CA ASN A 41 -30.49 13.51 -6.35
C ASN A 41 -29.19 12.69 -6.30
N LEU A 42 -28.03 13.32 -6.48
CA LEU A 42 -26.74 12.62 -6.33
C LEU A 42 -26.51 12.15 -4.89
N GLN A 43 -26.85 12.96 -3.90
CA GLN A 43 -26.78 12.55 -2.48
C GLN A 43 -27.72 11.37 -2.20
N ALA A 44 -28.95 11.39 -2.73
CA ALA A 44 -29.88 10.29 -2.60
C ALA A 44 -29.36 9.00 -3.26
N LEU A 45 -28.74 9.11 -4.44
CA LEU A 45 -28.13 7.96 -5.13
C LEU A 45 -26.92 7.41 -4.36
N ILE A 46 -26.07 8.27 -3.81
CA ILE A 46 -24.93 7.86 -2.97
C ILE A 46 -25.42 7.20 -1.69
N GLN A 47 -26.48 7.73 -1.06
CA GLN A 47 -27.09 7.12 0.12
C GLN A 47 -27.68 5.74 -0.20
N HIS A 48 -28.32 5.58 -1.36
CA HIS A 48 -28.78 4.27 -1.84
C HIS A 48 -27.61 3.29 -1.99
N CYS A 49 -26.50 3.72 -2.59
CA CYS A 49 -25.29 2.90 -2.71
C CYS A 49 -24.71 2.53 -1.34
N SER A 50 -24.67 3.46 -0.39
CA SER A 50 -24.19 3.21 0.98
C SER A 50 -25.02 2.13 1.68
N LEU A 51 -26.35 2.20 1.57
CA LEU A 51 -27.25 1.18 2.11
C LEU A 51 -27.06 -0.17 1.41
N ARG A 52 -26.92 -0.17 0.08
CA ARG A 52 -26.71 -1.39 -0.72
C ARG A 52 -25.40 -2.10 -0.37
N LEU A 53 -24.36 -1.33 -0.08
CA LEU A 53 -23.03 -1.81 0.29
C LEU A 53 -22.88 -2.06 1.80
N ALA A 54 -23.92 -1.78 2.60
CA ALA A 54 -23.91 -1.84 4.06
C ALA A 54 -22.72 -1.10 4.70
N ARG A 55 -22.34 0.07 4.14
CA ARG A 55 -21.19 0.86 4.64
C ARG A 55 -21.40 2.36 4.45
N ASP A 56 -20.78 3.15 5.32
CA ASP A 56 -20.81 4.60 5.23
C ASP A 56 -19.72 5.15 4.31
N PHE A 57 -20.06 6.20 3.58
CA PHE A 57 -19.09 7.03 2.85
C PHE A 57 -18.68 8.22 3.69
N THR A 58 -17.37 8.46 3.80
CA THR A 58 -16.85 9.65 4.48
C THR A 58 -17.27 10.93 3.73
N PRO A 59 -17.25 12.11 4.36
CA PRO A 59 -17.54 13.37 3.66
C PRO A 59 -16.67 13.57 2.42
N ARG A 60 -15.40 13.12 2.48
CA ARG A 60 -14.47 13.13 1.35
C ARG A 60 -14.96 12.24 0.21
N ASP A 61 -15.36 11.01 0.52
CA ASP A 61 -15.84 10.05 -0.48
C ASP A 61 -17.13 10.52 -1.13
N ARG A 62 -18.06 11.07 -0.33
CA ARG A 62 -19.32 11.63 -0.84
C ARG A 62 -19.07 12.77 -1.83
N LEU A 63 -18.17 13.69 -1.49
CA LEU A 63 -17.79 14.79 -2.38
C LEU A 63 -17.14 14.26 -3.66
N PHE A 64 -16.19 13.33 -3.52
CA PHE A 64 -15.54 12.69 -4.66
C PHE A 64 -16.54 12.01 -5.59
N LEU A 65 -17.44 11.18 -5.04
CA LEU A 65 -18.48 10.48 -5.79
C LEU A 65 -19.40 11.44 -6.52
N GLN A 66 -19.82 12.56 -5.91
CA GLN A 66 -20.64 13.56 -6.59
C GLN A 66 -19.96 14.19 -7.79
N ILE A 67 -18.67 14.54 -7.64
CA ILE A 67 -17.88 15.11 -8.73
C ILE A 67 -17.66 14.06 -9.82
N PHE A 68 -17.36 12.84 -9.42
CA PHE A 68 -17.07 11.75 -10.34
C PHE A 68 -18.32 11.31 -11.11
N MET A 69 -19.49 11.23 -10.47
CA MET A 69 -20.77 10.96 -11.14
C MET A 69 -21.09 12.02 -12.20
N LYS A 70 -20.88 13.31 -11.89
CA LYS A 70 -21.01 14.42 -12.87
C LYS A 70 -20.05 14.26 -14.04
N TYR A 71 -18.81 13.86 -13.76
CA TYR A 71 -17.81 13.59 -14.77
C TYR A 71 -18.18 12.39 -15.65
N ALA A 72 -18.65 11.28 -15.06
CA ALA A 72 -19.05 10.08 -15.78
C ALA A 72 -20.21 10.36 -16.75
N LEU A 73 -21.21 11.15 -16.33
CA LEU A 73 -22.29 11.62 -17.20
C LEU A 73 -21.81 12.51 -18.36
N CYS A 74 -20.62 13.12 -18.25
CA CYS A 74 -19.99 13.88 -19.34
C CYS A 74 -19.14 13.01 -20.28
N GLN A 75 -18.76 11.81 -19.85
CA GLN A 75 -17.86 10.93 -20.58
C GLN A 75 -18.63 10.03 -21.55
N ARG A 76 -17.95 9.65 -22.63
CA ARG A 76 -18.51 8.84 -23.73
C ARG A 76 -17.68 7.62 -24.07
N GLN A 77 -16.53 7.47 -23.40
CA GLN A 77 -15.64 6.35 -23.63
C GLN A 77 -16.12 5.17 -22.81
N THR A 78 -16.19 4.00 -23.45
CA THR A 78 -16.47 2.74 -22.78
C THR A 78 -15.27 2.32 -21.95
N ALA A 79 -15.50 1.89 -20.72
CA ALA A 79 -14.48 1.21 -19.95
C ALA A 79 -14.02 -0.09 -20.66
N LEU A 80 -12.71 -0.18 -20.95
CA LEU A 80 -12.13 -1.34 -21.59
C LEU A 80 -11.43 -2.21 -20.54
N PHE A 81 -12.04 -3.35 -20.23
CA PHE A 81 -11.47 -4.36 -19.34
C PHE A 81 -11.30 -5.69 -20.07
N SER A 82 -10.21 -6.39 -19.73
CA SER A 82 -10.00 -7.77 -20.17
C SER A 82 -11.06 -8.71 -19.59
N GLU A 83 -11.26 -9.87 -20.20
CA GLU A 83 -12.18 -10.90 -19.67
C GLU A 83 -11.87 -11.27 -18.22
N ARG A 84 -10.59 -11.37 -17.88
CA ARG A 84 -10.14 -11.65 -16.52
C ARG A 84 -10.57 -10.57 -15.54
N GLN A 85 -10.39 -9.29 -15.91
CA GLN A 85 -10.79 -8.15 -15.09
C GLN A 85 -12.31 -8.09 -14.91
N ARG A 86 -13.08 -8.36 -15.98
CA ARG A 86 -14.54 -8.42 -15.89
C ARG A 86 -15.00 -9.55 -14.98
N ALA A 87 -14.40 -10.74 -15.08
CA ALA A 87 -14.70 -11.86 -14.19
C ALA A 87 -14.37 -11.54 -12.73
N TRP A 88 -13.26 -10.85 -12.48
CA TRP A 88 -12.89 -10.36 -11.15
C TRP A 88 -13.95 -9.40 -10.58
N LEU A 89 -14.39 -8.41 -11.37
CA LEU A 89 -15.38 -7.43 -10.94
C LEU A 89 -16.79 -8.03 -10.78
N ALA A 90 -17.17 -8.97 -11.65
CA ALA A 90 -18.43 -9.68 -11.53
C ALA A 90 -18.58 -10.46 -10.22
N ALA A 91 -17.46 -10.87 -9.61
CA ALA A 91 -17.44 -11.56 -8.32
C ALA A 91 -17.48 -10.62 -7.10
N LYS A 92 -17.41 -9.29 -7.29
CA LYS A 92 -17.38 -8.31 -6.19
C LYS A 92 -18.78 -8.01 -5.67
N ILE A 93 -18.90 -7.81 -4.35
CA ILE A 93 -20.14 -7.37 -3.72
C ILE A 93 -20.57 -5.98 -4.20
N GLU A 94 -19.60 -5.13 -4.57
CA GLU A 94 -19.84 -3.80 -5.11
C GLU A 94 -20.61 -3.79 -6.43
N ARG A 95 -20.64 -4.93 -7.14
CA ARG A 95 -21.28 -5.05 -8.44
C ARG A 95 -22.74 -4.62 -8.43
N SER A 96 -23.47 -5.05 -7.40
CA SER A 96 -24.91 -4.76 -7.32
C SER A 96 -25.21 -3.26 -7.14
N ALA A 97 -24.37 -2.52 -6.42
CA ALA A 97 -24.51 -1.08 -6.29
C ALA A 97 -24.14 -0.35 -7.60
N ALA A 98 -23.14 -0.85 -8.32
CA ALA A 98 -22.79 -0.34 -9.64
C ALA A 98 -23.92 -0.55 -10.65
N ASP A 99 -24.57 -1.72 -10.66
CA ASP A 99 -25.72 -2.02 -11.51
C ASP A 99 -26.88 -1.05 -11.23
N ASP A 100 -27.17 -0.77 -9.96
CA ASP A 100 -28.22 0.19 -9.56
C ASP A 100 -27.94 1.60 -10.10
N VAL A 101 -26.67 2.05 -10.08
CA VAL A 101 -26.25 3.36 -10.62
C VAL A 101 -26.45 3.40 -12.15
N ILE A 102 -25.95 2.40 -12.87
CA ILE A 102 -26.07 2.36 -14.33
C ILE A 102 -27.53 2.24 -14.75
N HIS A 103 -28.31 1.39 -14.10
CA HIS A 103 -29.74 1.24 -14.37
C HIS A 103 -30.50 2.56 -14.15
N HIS A 104 -30.19 3.28 -13.06
CA HIS A 104 -30.78 4.60 -12.79
C HIS A 104 -30.52 5.56 -13.95
N TRP A 105 -29.28 5.61 -14.46
CA TRP A 105 -28.90 6.51 -15.53
C TRP A 105 -29.49 6.09 -16.87
N GLN A 106 -29.44 4.81 -17.25
CA GLN A 106 -30.00 4.33 -18.52
C GLN A 106 -31.51 4.60 -18.64
N LYS A 107 -32.24 4.54 -17.52
CA LYS A 107 -33.68 4.80 -17.49
C LYS A 107 -34.05 6.28 -17.72
N ARG A 108 -33.14 7.20 -17.42
CA ARG A 108 -33.44 8.64 -17.29
C ARG A 108 -32.56 9.56 -18.11
N CYS A 109 -31.45 9.05 -18.64
CA CYS A 109 -30.51 9.77 -19.47
C CYS A 109 -30.74 9.40 -20.93
N HIS A 110 -31.15 10.37 -21.75
CA HIS A 110 -31.24 10.16 -23.21
C HIS A 110 -29.88 9.78 -23.85
N LEU A 111 -28.77 10.12 -23.19
CA LEU A 111 -27.42 9.71 -23.56
C LEU A 111 -26.91 8.67 -22.56
N ALA A 112 -27.58 7.53 -22.57
CA ALA A 112 -27.36 6.44 -21.62
C ALA A 112 -25.88 6.00 -21.61
N PRO A 113 -25.26 5.85 -20.42
CA PRO A 113 -23.96 5.22 -20.28
C PRO A 113 -23.99 3.77 -20.76
N ASP A 114 -22.87 3.31 -21.31
CA ASP A 114 -22.72 1.91 -21.72
C ASP A 114 -22.79 0.97 -20.50
N VAL A 115 -23.29 -0.26 -20.69
CA VAL A 115 -23.35 -1.26 -19.62
C VAL A 115 -21.95 -1.64 -19.13
N SER A 116 -20.91 -1.47 -19.95
CA SER A 116 -19.51 -1.65 -19.56
C SER A 116 -19.10 -0.72 -18.41
N GLU A 117 -19.78 0.42 -18.24
CA GLU A 117 -19.50 1.33 -17.12
C GLU A 117 -19.76 0.68 -15.77
N THR A 118 -20.62 -0.34 -15.67
CA THR A 118 -20.82 -1.07 -14.43
C THR A 118 -19.51 -1.67 -13.90
N ASP A 119 -18.65 -2.19 -14.79
CA ASP A 119 -17.35 -2.72 -14.40
C ASP A 119 -16.49 -1.61 -13.76
N PHE A 120 -16.50 -0.43 -14.35
CA PHE A 120 -15.74 0.72 -13.83
C PHE A 120 -16.26 1.15 -12.46
N TRP A 121 -17.58 1.27 -12.29
CA TRP A 121 -18.18 1.64 -11.01
C TRP A 121 -17.95 0.60 -9.93
N THR A 122 -17.94 -0.68 -10.30
CA THR A 122 -17.59 -1.78 -9.39
C THR A 122 -16.16 -1.59 -8.87
N LEU A 123 -15.21 -1.36 -9.78
CA LEU A 123 -13.81 -1.10 -9.41
C LEU A 123 -13.67 0.15 -8.54
N LEU A 124 -14.34 1.24 -8.91
CA LEU A 124 -14.30 2.49 -8.15
C LEU A 124 -14.78 2.28 -6.72
N PHE A 125 -15.92 1.62 -6.53
CA PHE A 125 -16.43 1.33 -5.21
C PHE A 125 -15.47 0.43 -4.42
N SER A 126 -14.84 -0.57 -5.04
CA SER A 126 -13.84 -1.39 -4.35
C SER A 126 -12.59 -0.60 -3.94
N LEU A 127 -12.16 0.39 -4.73
CA LEU A 127 -10.94 1.17 -4.45
C LEU A 127 -11.13 2.26 -3.39
N ILE A 128 -12.28 2.92 -3.35
CA ILE A 128 -12.53 4.04 -2.41
C ILE A 128 -12.77 3.59 -0.97
N HIS A 129 -12.90 2.29 -0.72
CA HIS A 129 -13.16 1.75 0.60
C HIS A 129 -12.16 0.64 0.92
N ALA A 130 -11.51 0.74 2.08
CA ALA A 130 -10.68 -0.32 2.62
C ALA A 130 -11.59 -1.26 3.44
N PRO A 131 -11.68 -2.56 3.09
CA PRO A 131 -12.56 -3.48 3.81
C PRO A 131 -12.04 -3.73 5.23
N ASP A 132 -12.98 -3.86 6.17
CA ASP A 132 -12.69 -4.15 7.57
C ASP A 132 -12.43 -5.66 7.76
N GLY A 133 -11.21 -6.03 8.17
CA GLY A 133 -10.86 -7.43 8.41
C GLY A 133 -11.62 -8.08 9.56
N SER A 134 -12.27 -7.29 10.43
CA SER A 134 -13.09 -7.83 11.53
C SER A 134 -14.49 -8.24 11.06
N GLN A 135 -14.92 -7.81 9.88
CA GLN A 135 -16.25 -8.04 9.32
C GLN A 135 -16.15 -8.68 7.94
N LEU A 136 -16.23 -10.00 7.88
CA LEU A 136 -16.19 -10.74 6.62
C LEU A 136 -17.59 -10.83 6.02
N ALA A 137 -17.83 -10.05 4.96
CA ALA A 137 -19.15 -9.92 4.37
C ALA A 137 -19.59 -11.11 3.50
N ASP A 138 -18.65 -11.76 2.81
CA ASP A 138 -18.95 -12.74 1.77
C ASP A 138 -17.92 -13.87 1.66
N SER A 139 -18.17 -14.83 0.75
CA SER A 139 -17.27 -15.97 0.54
C SER A 139 -15.87 -15.56 0.05
N GLN A 140 -15.75 -14.47 -0.73
CA GLN A 140 -14.46 -13.97 -1.19
C GLN A 140 -13.65 -13.36 -0.05
N ALA A 141 -14.30 -12.61 0.86
CA ALA A 141 -13.68 -12.12 2.09
C ALA A 141 -13.14 -13.27 2.94
N HIS A 142 -13.90 -14.36 3.10
CA HIS A 142 -13.43 -15.55 3.82
C HIS A 142 -12.25 -16.24 3.12
N LYS A 143 -12.29 -16.38 1.79
CA LYS A 143 -11.18 -16.92 1.00
C LYS A 143 -9.92 -16.08 1.16
N LEU A 144 -10.05 -14.75 1.10
CA LEU A 144 -8.94 -13.83 1.29
C LEU A 144 -8.37 -13.93 2.71
N MET A 145 -9.21 -13.94 3.74
CA MET A 145 -8.75 -14.09 5.12
C MET A 145 -7.97 -15.39 5.34
N ALA A 146 -8.46 -16.52 4.82
CA ALA A 146 -7.74 -17.79 4.88
C ALA A 146 -6.39 -17.75 4.15
N ALA A 147 -6.32 -17.09 2.99
CA ALA A 147 -5.09 -16.90 2.25
C ALA A 147 -4.09 -16.01 3.01
N VAL A 148 -4.57 -14.99 3.73
CA VAL A 148 -3.73 -14.17 4.61
C VAL A 148 -3.17 -14.98 5.78
N GLU A 149 -3.97 -15.84 6.41
CA GLU A 149 -3.50 -16.74 7.46
C GLU A 149 -2.40 -17.68 6.94
N ALA A 150 -2.60 -18.26 5.76
CA ALA A 150 -1.60 -19.11 5.11
C ALA A 150 -0.32 -18.32 4.75
N LEU A 151 -0.46 -17.08 4.29
CA LEU A 151 0.66 -16.19 4.00
C LEU A 151 1.50 -15.91 5.26
N ILE A 152 0.86 -15.61 6.39
CA ILE A 152 1.54 -15.37 7.67
C ILE A 152 2.29 -16.62 8.11
N ALA A 153 1.63 -17.78 8.12
CA ALA A 153 2.27 -19.05 8.50
C ALA A 153 3.48 -19.37 7.59
N ARG A 154 3.36 -19.11 6.29
CA ARG A 154 4.44 -19.30 5.34
C ARG A 154 5.60 -18.34 5.59
N PHE A 155 5.30 -17.08 5.88
CA PHE A 155 6.31 -16.09 6.23
C PHE A 155 7.08 -16.52 7.49
N GLU A 156 6.41 -16.94 8.56
CA GLU A 156 7.06 -17.42 9.79
C GLU A 156 7.98 -18.63 9.54
N GLN A 157 7.56 -19.57 8.70
CA GLN A 157 8.38 -20.71 8.30
C GLN A 157 9.67 -20.29 7.60
N LEU A 158 9.57 -19.33 6.66
CA LEU A 158 10.72 -18.83 5.91
C LEU A 158 11.64 -17.94 6.76
N ALA A 159 11.03 -17.13 7.63
CA ALA A 159 11.72 -16.23 8.54
C ALA A 159 12.37 -16.95 9.73
N GLN A 160 11.87 -18.15 10.07
CA GLN A 160 12.20 -18.90 11.28
C GLN A 160 11.90 -18.13 12.58
N THR A 161 10.90 -17.24 12.53
CA THR A 161 10.49 -16.41 13.66
C THR A 161 8.98 -16.46 13.80
N ARG A 162 8.49 -16.64 15.03
CA ARG A 162 7.07 -16.52 15.33
C ARG A 162 6.70 -15.07 15.64
N ILE A 163 5.56 -14.66 15.12
CA ILE A 163 4.95 -13.36 15.32
C ILE A 163 4.06 -13.46 16.56
N LYS A 164 4.19 -12.51 17.49
CA LYS A 164 3.41 -12.53 18.74
C LYS A 164 1.96 -12.08 18.51
N ASN A 165 1.76 -10.95 17.85
CA ASN A 165 0.43 -10.36 17.62
C ASN A 165 -0.12 -10.74 16.24
N GLN A 166 -0.34 -12.04 16.02
CA GLN A 166 -0.83 -12.55 14.73
C GLN A 166 -2.23 -12.04 14.39
N GLN A 167 -3.09 -11.80 15.39
CA GLN A 167 -4.46 -11.37 15.15
C GLN A 167 -4.50 -9.96 14.55
N GLN A 168 -3.79 -9.00 15.12
CA GLN A 168 -3.74 -7.64 14.57
C GLN A 168 -3.11 -7.61 13.18
N LEU A 169 -1.99 -8.33 12.99
CA LEU A 169 -1.35 -8.45 11.69
C LEU A 169 -2.31 -8.99 10.65
N LYS A 170 -3.02 -10.06 10.98
CA LYS A 170 -3.96 -10.70 10.08
C LYS A 170 -5.02 -9.72 9.58
N LEU A 171 -5.62 -8.94 10.48
CA LEU A 171 -6.63 -7.94 10.10
C LEU A 171 -6.03 -6.84 9.21
N GLN A 172 -4.83 -6.34 9.55
CA GLN A 172 -4.15 -5.31 8.76
C GLN A 172 -3.75 -5.80 7.36
N LEU A 173 -3.15 -7.00 7.28
CA LEU A 173 -2.77 -7.62 6.01
C LEU A 173 -3.99 -7.94 5.16
N TYR A 174 -5.10 -8.37 5.76
CA TYR A 174 -6.36 -8.55 5.05
C TYR A 174 -6.81 -7.26 4.37
N THR A 175 -6.93 -6.17 5.14
CA THR A 175 -7.37 -4.87 4.61
C THR A 175 -6.44 -4.39 3.50
N HIS A 176 -5.12 -4.49 3.70
CA HIS A 176 -4.14 -4.08 2.72
C HIS A 176 -4.19 -4.93 1.43
N LEU A 177 -4.17 -6.26 1.57
CA LEU A 177 -4.14 -7.19 0.43
C LEU A 177 -5.44 -7.16 -0.37
N ALA A 178 -6.58 -6.91 0.27
CA ALA A 178 -7.83 -6.70 -0.44
C ALA A 178 -7.73 -5.54 -1.46
N GLN A 179 -7.13 -4.43 -1.04
CA GLN A 179 -6.93 -3.28 -1.93
C GLN A 179 -5.77 -3.50 -2.92
N ALA A 180 -4.70 -4.17 -2.48
CA ALA A 180 -3.54 -4.48 -3.33
C ALA A 180 -3.93 -5.43 -4.49
N LEU A 181 -4.86 -6.36 -4.26
CA LEU A 181 -5.40 -7.22 -5.31
C LEU A 181 -6.08 -6.42 -6.41
N ASP A 182 -6.92 -5.45 -6.04
CA ASP A 182 -7.55 -4.56 -7.02
C ASP A 182 -6.50 -3.73 -7.76
N ARG A 183 -5.55 -3.10 -7.06
CA ARG A 183 -4.50 -2.34 -7.73
C ARG A 183 -3.67 -3.20 -8.68
N SER A 184 -3.34 -4.43 -8.29
CA SER A 184 -2.54 -5.36 -9.10
C SER A 184 -3.30 -5.88 -10.32
N HIS A 185 -4.58 -6.24 -10.19
CA HIS A 185 -5.40 -6.70 -11.32
C HIS A 185 -5.63 -5.63 -12.38
N PHE A 186 -5.58 -4.35 -11.99
CA PHE A 186 -5.85 -3.21 -12.86
C PHE A 186 -4.60 -2.37 -13.17
N ALA A 187 -3.40 -2.85 -12.79
CA ALA A 187 -2.13 -2.15 -13.00
C ALA A 187 -2.14 -0.69 -12.49
N ILE A 188 -2.79 -0.45 -11.35
CA ILE A 188 -2.86 0.85 -10.70
C ILE A 188 -1.57 1.05 -9.91
N GLY A 189 -0.70 1.93 -10.41
CA GLY A 189 0.57 2.25 -9.77
C GLY A 189 0.39 2.95 -8.42
N ILE A 190 1.34 2.70 -7.53
CA ILE A 190 1.50 3.37 -6.24
C ILE A 190 2.89 4.01 -6.15
N ASP A 191 3.06 4.94 -5.22
CA ASP A 191 4.33 5.63 -5.00
C ASP A 191 5.45 4.63 -4.62
N ASN A 192 6.63 4.80 -5.20
CA ASN A 192 7.76 3.89 -5.02
C ASN A 192 8.71 4.29 -3.87
N SER A 193 8.48 5.43 -3.21
CA SER A 193 9.33 5.93 -2.13
C SER A 193 9.51 4.91 -1.01
N VAL A 194 8.41 4.34 -0.52
CA VAL A 194 8.44 3.28 0.51
C VAL A 194 9.20 2.04 0.02
N ALA A 195 9.06 1.69 -1.27
CA ALA A 195 9.69 0.51 -1.84
C ALA A 195 11.22 0.61 -1.86
N LEU A 196 11.74 1.80 -2.19
CA LEU A 196 13.17 2.06 -2.21
C LEU A 196 13.79 1.96 -0.81
N ASP A 197 13.13 2.53 0.19
CA ASP A 197 13.60 2.50 1.57
C ASP A 197 13.57 1.07 2.13
N VAL A 198 12.48 0.33 1.87
CA VAL A 198 12.35 -1.05 2.36
C VAL A 198 13.38 -1.97 1.70
N ALA A 199 13.61 -1.84 0.40
CA ALA A 199 14.61 -2.65 -0.31
C ALA A 199 16.04 -2.40 0.22
N ARG A 200 16.36 -1.15 0.58
CA ARG A 200 17.66 -0.79 1.13
C ARG A 200 17.84 -1.24 2.57
N LEU A 201 16.83 -0.99 3.42
CA LEU A 201 16.94 -1.17 4.86
C LEU A 201 16.63 -2.60 5.31
N TYR A 202 15.76 -3.30 4.57
CA TYR A 202 15.23 -4.61 4.95
C TYR A 202 15.26 -5.65 3.80
N PRO A 203 16.43 -5.89 3.17
CA PRO A 203 16.52 -6.75 1.99
C PRO A 203 16.07 -8.20 2.26
N ARG A 204 16.46 -8.77 3.41
CA ARG A 204 16.02 -10.12 3.80
C ARG A 204 14.52 -10.19 4.06
N LEU A 205 13.97 -9.19 4.74
CA LEU A 205 12.52 -9.09 5.00
C LEU A 205 11.75 -9.04 3.68
N LEU A 206 12.14 -8.13 2.78
CA LEU A 206 11.51 -7.97 1.48
C LEU A 206 11.55 -9.26 0.66
N ARG A 207 12.72 -9.92 0.58
CA ARG A 207 12.85 -11.21 -0.13
C ARG A 207 12.00 -12.32 0.50
N THR A 208 11.92 -12.35 1.82
CA THR A 208 11.11 -13.34 2.56
C THR A 208 9.62 -13.12 2.29
N THR A 209 9.17 -11.87 2.34
CA THR A 209 7.79 -11.47 2.00
C THR A 209 7.46 -11.81 0.55
N ALA A 210 8.32 -11.45 -0.40
CA ALA A 210 8.15 -11.78 -1.82
C ALA A 210 7.97 -13.29 -2.04
N ARG A 211 8.78 -14.10 -1.36
CA ARG A 211 8.70 -15.56 -1.44
C ARG A 211 7.44 -16.11 -0.77
N ALA A 212 7.01 -15.54 0.35
CA ALA A 212 5.77 -15.93 1.02
C ALA A 212 4.54 -15.62 0.15
N LEU A 213 4.55 -14.50 -0.57
CA LEU A 213 3.47 -14.06 -1.46
C LEU A 213 3.30 -14.91 -2.73
N GLN A 214 4.25 -15.80 -3.10
CA GLN A 214 4.17 -16.55 -4.36
C GLN A 214 2.90 -17.40 -4.47
N LEU A 215 2.56 -18.15 -3.42
CA LEU A 215 1.36 -19.00 -3.40
C LEU A 215 0.10 -18.14 -3.41
N PHE A 216 0.06 -17.13 -2.55
CA PHE A 216 -1.04 -16.16 -2.52
C PHE A 216 -1.28 -15.54 -3.91
N SER A 217 -0.22 -15.07 -4.58
CA SER A 217 -0.30 -14.45 -5.90
C SER A 217 -0.87 -15.42 -6.94
N SER A 218 -0.48 -16.70 -6.85
CA SER A 218 -1.02 -17.76 -7.70
C SER A 218 -2.51 -18.02 -7.44
N ASP A 219 -2.94 -18.06 -6.17
CA ASP A 219 -4.33 -18.36 -5.77
C ASP A 219 -5.34 -17.30 -6.21
N PHE A 220 -4.89 -16.05 -6.35
CA PHE A 220 -5.66 -14.94 -6.93
C PHE A 220 -5.30 -14.68 -8.41
N GLY A 221 -4.28 -15.38 -8.92
CA GLY A 221 -3.72 -15.22 -10.26
C GLY A 221 -3.37 -13.77 -10.59
N THR A 222 -2.69 -13.12 -9.67
CA THR A 222 -2.14 -11.78 -9.86
C THR A 222 -0.62 -11.82 -9.73
N GLN A 223 0.03 -10.71 -10.05
CA GLN A 223 1.44 -10.49 -9.74
C GLN A 223 1.53 -9.16 -8.99
N PHE A 224 2.10 -9.20 -7.79
CA PHE A 224 2.37 -7.98 -7.04
C PHE A 224 3.61 -7.29 -7.59
N SER A 225 3.54 -5.97 -7.73
CA SER A 225 4.70 -5.16 -8.07
C SER A 225 5.67 -5.08 -6.88
N ALA A 226 6.88 -4.58 -7.11
CA ALA A 226 7.87 -4.39 -6.05
C ALA A 226 7.37 -3.44 -4.96
N GLU A 227 6.54 -2.47 -5.34
CA GLU A 227 5.93 -1.51 -4.42
C GLU A 227 4.91 -2.18 -3.50
N GLU A 228 4.02 -3.02 -4.04
CA GLU A 228 3.04 -3.75 -3.22
C GLU A 228 3.73 -4.74 -2.28
N VAL A 229 4.75 -5.46 -2.77
CA VAL A 229 5.54 -6.38 -1.93
C VAL A 229 6.23 -5.61 -0.81
N SER A 230 6.73 -4.40 -1.09
CA SER A 230 7.35 -3.54 -0.08
C SER A 230 6.36 -3.05 0.98
N LEU A 231 5.14 -2.68 0.59
CA LEU A 231 4.08 -2.31 1.54
C LEU A 231 3.69 -3.51 2.42
N VAL A 232 3.56 -4.71 1.84
CA VAL A 232 3.33 -5.94 2.62
C VAL A 232 4.49 -6.19 3.60
N ALA A 233 5.73 -5.96 3.15
CA ALA A 233 6.93 -6.14 3.98
C ALA A 233 7.01 -5.11 5.11
N GLU A 234 6.51 -3.88 4.92
CA GLU A 234 6.43 -2.86 5.97
C GLU A 234 5.58 -3.34 7.16
N PHE A 235 4.44 -3.99 6.90
CA PHE A 235 3.65 -4.63 7.97
C PHE A 235 4.44 -5.74 8.66
N GLY A 236 5.27 -6.48 7.91
CA GLY A 236 6.23 -7.43 8.44
C GLY A 236 7.25 -6.80 9.42
N GLY A 237 7.65 -5.54 9.19
CA GLY A 237 8.52 -4.77 10.08
C GLY A 237 7.82 -4.28 11.35
N TRP A 238 6.54 -3.91 11.27
CA TRP A 238 5.70 -3.55 12.42
C TRP A 238 5.56 -4.70 13.44
N LEU A 239 5.64 -5.94 12.99
CA LEU A 239 5.47 -7.14 13.83
C LEU A 239 6.50 -7.34 14.92
N MET A 240 7.63 -6.62 14.86
CA MET A 240 8.74 -6.86 15.77
C MET A 240 9.05 -5.68 16.68
N GLN A 241 8.21 -4.63 16.67
CA GLN A 241 8.33 -3.48 17.58
C GLN A 241 8.10 -3.85 19.07
N GLU A 242 7.40 -4.94 19.37
CA GLU A 242 7.27 -5.45 20.76
C GLU A 242 8.39 -6.42 21.16
N SER A 243 9.26 -6.78 20.24
CA SER A 243 10.50 -7.46 20.59
C SER A 243 11.47 -6.37 20.99
N ALA A 244 11.70 -6.23 22.30
CA ALA A 244 12.78 -5.42 22.87
C ALA A 244 14.19 -5.92 22.46
N LEU A 245 14.40 -6.21 21.18
CA LEU A 245 15.71 -6.28 20.55
C LEU A 245 16.16 -4.85 20.42
N GLN A 246 16.60 -4.33 21.56
CA GLN A 246 17.40 -3.15 21.75
C GLN A 246 18.27 -2.92 20.53
N GLU A 247 18.34 -1.67 20.11
CA GLU A 247 19.25 -1.06 19.15
C GLU A 247 20.71 -1.54 19.38
N LYS A 248 21.04 -2.78 18.99
CA LYS A 248 22.40 -3.28 19.01
C LYS A 248 23.14 -2.49 17.94
N GLN A 249 23.87 -1.47 18.36
CA GLN A 249 24.68 -0.63 17.49
C GLN A 249 25.81 -1.49 16.93
N VAL A 250 25.81 -1.64 15.61
CA VAL A 250 26.92 -2.22 14.86
C VAL A 250 27.78 -1.07 14.37
N LEU A 251 29.06 -1.12 14.64
CA LEU A 251 30.04 -0.18 14.10
C LEU A 251 30.71 -0.80 12.88
N LEU A 252 30.55 -0.18 11.71
CA LEU A 252 31.27 -0.52 10.49
C LEU A 252 32.51 0.36 10.38
N LEU A 253 33.70 -0.24 10.38
CA LEU A 253 34.94 0.49 10.17
C LEU A 253 35.15 0.78 8.68
N THR A 254 35.41 2.04 8.38
CA THR A 254 35.59 2.59 7.03
C THR A 254 37.06 2.98 6.78
N GLY A 255 37.43 3.15 5.52
CA GLY A 255 38.79 3.38 5.05
C GLY A 255 38.85 3.73 3.57
N ALA A 256 39.66 3.00 2.79
CA ALA A 256 39.98 3.35 1.41
C ALA A 256 39.03 2.77 0.35
N ASP A 257 38.25 1.73 0.68
CA ASP A 257 37.43 0.97 -0.27
C ASP A 257 35.93 1.06 0.09
N ALA A 258 35.30 2.13 -0.40
CA ALA A 258 33.87 2.36 -0.21
C ALA A 258 32.98 1.26 -0.84
N ALA A 259 33.45 0.57 -1.90
CA ALA A 259 32.67 -0.48 -2.54
C ALA A 259 32.63 -1.74 -1.67
N LEU A 260 33.77 -2.10 -1.06
CA LEU A 260 33.84 -3.20 -0.10
C LEU A 260 33.04 -2.92 1.17
N GLU A 261 33.06 -1.68 1.65
CA GLU A 261 32.25 -1.23 2.79
C GLU A 261 30.75 -1.36 2.51
N GLN A 262 30.29 -0.90 1.34
CA GLN A 262 28.90 -1.03 0.91
C GLN A 262 28.47 -2.49 0.78
N LEU A 263 29.33 -3.34 0.21
CA LEU A 263 29.06 -4.78 0.09
C LEU A 263 28.92 -5.42 1.48
N LEU A 264 29.82 -5.09 2.41
CA LEU A 264 29.77 -5.59 3.78
C LEU A 264 28.51 -5.11 4.50
N GLU A 265 28.12 -3.85 4.35
CA GLU A 265 26.87 -3.33 4.91
C GLU A 265 25.66 -4.10 4.37
N GLN A 266 25.60 -4.34 3.06
CA GLN A 266 24.52 -5.12 2.44
C GLN A 266 24.46 -6.55 2.99
N LEU A 267 25.61 -7.22 3.14
CA LEU A 267 25.68 -8.55 3.73
C LEU A 267 25.19 -8.57 5.18
N LEU A 268 25.57 -7.58 5.99
CA LEU A 268 25.10 -7.44 7.37
C LEU A 268 23.57 -7.29 7.42
N ARG A 269 23.00 -6.44 6.57
CA ARG A 269 21.54 -6.25 6.46
C ARG A 269 20.81 -7.48 5.94
N GLU A 270 21.46 -8.29 5.12
CA GLU A 270 20.92 -9.57 4.62
C GLU A 270 20.92 -10.68 5.66
N MET A 271 21.75 -10.58 6.70
CA MET A 271 21.79 -11.60 7.76
C MET A 271 20.65 -11.45 8.76
N THR A 272 20.08 -10.27 8.93
CA THR A 272 19.01 -10.01 9.89
C THR A 272 17.67 -9.79 9.19
N LEU A 273 16.59 -10.30 9.79
CA LEU A 273 15.24 -9.96 9.33
C LEU A 273 14.84 -8.54 9.76
N LEU A 274 15.43 -8.07 10.87
CA LEU A 274 15.16 -6.78 11.49
C LEU A 274 16.28 -5.77 11.26
N PRO A 275 15.95 -4.46 11.37
CA PRO A 275 16.96 -3.42 11.29
C PRO A 275 18.06 -3.62 12.32
N ILE A 276 19.29 -3.46 11.83
CA ILE A 276 20.46 -3.21 12.66
C ILE A 276 20.83 -1.74 12.48
N ASN A 277 21.14 -1.06 13.58
CA ASN A 277 21.66 0.29 13.52
C ASN A 277 23.15 0.20 13.19
N ILE A 278 23.56 0.75 12.05
CA ILE A 278 24.94 0.71 11.58
C ILE A 278 25.49 2.14 11.66
N THR A 279 26.48 2.33 12.52
CA THR A 279 27.27 3.56 12.61
C THR A 279 28.61 3.36 11.91
N TYR A 280 29.22 4.44 11.45
CA TYR A 280 30.46 4.40 10.68
C TYR A 280 31.55 5.12 11.47
N GLN A 281 32.73 4.52 11.50
CA GLN A 281 33.92 5.15 12.06
C GLN A 281 35.13 4.84 11.18
N ASP A 282 35.95 5.86 10.94
CA ASP A 282 37.20 5.68 10.20
C ASP A 282 38.17 4.80 10.99
N MET A 283 38.90 3.92 10.30
CA MET A 283 39.84 2.99 10.94
C MET A 283 40.93 3.71 11.75
N LEU A 284 41.47 4.83 11.28
CA LEU A 284 42.50 5.58 12.00
C LEU A 284 41.93 6.25 13.24
N HIS A 285 40.67 6.67 13.20
CA HIS A 285 39.97 7.19 14.37
C HIS A 285 39.70 6.07 15.39
N PHE A 286 39.27 4.91 14.94
CA PHE A 286 39.04 3.74 15.79
C PHE A 286 40.31 3.26 16.50
N GLN A 287 41.46 3.25 15.82
CA GLN A 287 42.74 2.88 16.43
C GLN A 287 43.19 3.85 17.55
N ARG A 288 42.77 5.10 17.48
CA ARG A 288 43.12 6.14 18.47
C ARG A 288 42.19 6.14 19.67
N GLU A 289 40.89 5.98 19.44
CA GLU A 289 39.85 6.24 20.46
C GLU A 289 39.05 5.00 20.84
N GLY A 290 39.17 3.91 20.09
CA GLY A 290 38.39 2.68 20.28
C GLY A 290 36.94 2.82 19.80
N ALA A 291 36.12 1.84 20.19
CA ALA A 291 34.69 1.82 19.89
C ALA A 291 33.91 2.77 20.83
N PRO A 292 32.85 3.44 20.34
CA PRO A 292 31.88 4.12 21.18
C PRO A 292 31.23 3.17 22.21
N ARG A 293 30.80 3.71 23.35
CA ARG A 293 30.34 2.93 24.51
C ARG A 293 29.12 2.05 24.25
N ASP A 294 28.28 2.43 23.30
CA ASP A 294 27.00 1.74 23.03
C ASP A 294 27.11 0.70 21.90
N VAL A 295 28.31 0.47 21.36
CA VAL A 295 28.55 -0.49 20.27
C VAL A 295 28.57 -1.92 20.80
N ALA A 296 27.69 -2.75 20.26
CA ALA A 296 27.59 -4.16 20.60
C ALA A 296 28.46 -5.06 19.70
N LEU A 297 28.78 -4.59 18.48
CA LEU A 297 29.56 -5.34 17.49
C LEU A 297 30.36 -4.38 16.61
N VAL A 298 31.66 -4.62 16.49
CA VAL A 298 32.53 -3.93 15.51
C VAL A 298 32.78 -4.87 14.34
N VAL A 299 32.57 -4.39 13.12
CA VAL A 299 32.80 -5.14 11.88
C VAL A 299 33.75 -4.32 11.01
N THR A 300 34.76 -4.97 10.44
CA THR A 300 35.69 -4.32 9.52
C THR A 300 36.03 -5.22 8.35
N PRO A 301 36.08 -4.68 7.11
CA PRO A 301 36.59 -5.42 5.97
C PRO A 301 38.12 -5.39 5.88
N TYR A 302 38.80 -4.61 6.73
CA TYR A 302 40.23 -4.39 6.70
C TYR A 302 40.94 -5.30 7.71
N ALA A 303 42.12 -5.79 7.35
CA ALA A 303 42.94 -6.56 8.26
C ALA A 303 43.36 -5.68 9.45
N THR A 304 43.04 -6.11 10.67
CA THR A 304 43.44 -5.45 11.92
C THR A 304 44.22 -6.41 12.80
N ALA A 305 45.31 -5.93 13.40
CA ALA A 305 46.08 -6.69 14.38
C ALA A 305 45.41 -6.58 15.75
N LEU A 306 45.15 -7.73 16.39
CA LEU A 306 44.68 -7.81 17.77
C LEU A 306 45.87 -7.80 18.74
N PRO A 307 45.75 -7.21 19.95
CA PRO A 307 44.53 -6.67 20.54
C PRO A 307 44.22 -5.25 20.04
N LEU A 308 42.94 -5.00 19.76
CA LEU A 308 42.42 -3.65 19.57
C LEU A 308 42.56 -2.95 20.92
N TYR A 309 43.19 -1.78 20.94
CA TYR A 309 43.45 -1.02 22.17
C TYR A 309 42.15 -0.85 22.97
N SER A 310 42.04 -1.52 24.12
CA SER A 310 41.06 -1.18 25.14
C SER A 310 41.62 0.02 25.91
N PRO A 311 40.99 1.21 25.90
CA PRO A 311 41.39 2.25 26.84
C PRO A 311 41.27 1.70 28.26
N PRO A 312 42.19 2.02 29.18
CA PRO A 312 42.14 1.50 30.54
C PRO A 312 40.79 1.86 31.16
N LEU A 313 40.13 0.86 31.76
CA LEU A 313 38.94 1.05 32.59
C LEU A 313 39.28 2.06 33.70
N SER A 314 38.99 3.33 33.47
CA SER A 314 39.05 4.33 34.52
C SER A 314 37.82 4.12 35.40
N CYS A 315 37.98 3.37 36.49
CA CYS A 315 37.05 3.38 37.60
C CYS A 315 36.84 4.82 38.07
N ARG A 316 35.64 5.36 37.89
CA ARG A 316 35.02 6.38 38.74
C ARG A 316 33.52 6.16 38.80
#